data_AF-A0AAN0PAH0-F1
#
_entry.id   AF-A0AAN0PAH0-F1
#
_cell.length_a   1.000
_cell.length_b   1.000
_cell.length_c   1.000
_cell.angle_alpha   90.00
_cell.angle_beta   90.00
_cell.angle_gamma   90.00
#
_symmetry.space_group_name_H-M   'P 1'
#
loop_
_entity.id
_entity.type
_entity.pdbx_description
1 polymer ?
#
loop_
_entity_poly.entity_id
_entity_poly.type
_entity_poly.pdbx_seq_one_letter_code
_entity_poly.pdbx_strand_id
1 'polypeptide(L)'
;MNKSAISISIFIIGLILLLLLICIFGILYFYWGNSKAIQDSLSTTGSIFGAIATLGAAGIAAYLFNDWREEHDHNFKSNILLEYLNRLDILEEISNRYLSSLKYHSKVYSSQYKTMFSSGTHLEVFIELIEYHHESFYESGFNTWTNANKFSLLDNSEFKEVYQNIIRNLNMSFDLRYSINNLLRDNKFEDISENKIQNEIDLAIQEIIKALEQIKSIQKNAILEIKSIKKHL
;
A
#
# COMPACT_ATOMS: atom_id res chain seq x y z
N MET A 1 -29.31 13.92 -0.14
CA MET A 1 -30.58 13.87 0.61
C MET A 1 -30.85 15.26 1.21
N ASN A 2 -32.05 15.84 1.04
CA ASN A 2 -32.31 17.21 1.51
C ASN A 2 -32.38 17.22 3.06
N LYS A 3 -31.38 17.83 3.72
CA LYS A 3 -31.26 17.87 5.19
C LYS A 3 -32.53 18.41 5.87
N SER A 4 -33.25 19.30 5.19
CA SER A 4 -34.53 19.85 5.66
C SER A 4 -35.64 18.79 5.75
N ALA A 5 -35.74 17.89 4.77
CA ALA A 5 -36.79 16.87 4.73
C ALA A 5 -36.62 15.80 5.83
N ILE A 6 -35.37 15.44 6.14
CA ILE A 6 -35.04 14.48 7.21
C ILE A 6 -35.40 15.07 8.58
N SER A 7 -35.03 16.34 8.81
CA SER A 7 -35.32 17.04 10.07
C SER A 7 -36.82 17.13 10.34
N ILE A 8 -37.62 17.49 9.33
CA ILE A 8 -39.09 17.54 9.42
C ILE A 8 -39.66 16.13 9.71
N SER A 9 -39.12 15.10 9.07
CA SER A 9 -39.58 13.71 9.27
C SER A 9 -39.31 13.21 10.69
N ILE A 10 -38.12 13.50 11.25
CA ILE A 10 -37.76 13.15 12.64
C ILE A 10 -38.69 13.85 13.62
N PHE A 11 -39.00 15.13 13.40
CA PHE A 11 -39.92 15.89 14.24
C PHE A 11 -41.34 15.28 14.24
N ILE A 12 -41.86 14.93 13.07
CA ILE A 12 -43.20 14.32 12.94
C ILE A 12 -43.24 12.94 13.62
N ILE A 13 -42.21 12.10 13.43
CA ILE A 13 -42.11 10.80 14.10
C ILE A 13 -42.05 10.96 15.63
N GLY A 14 -41.28 11.92 16.13
CA GLY A 14 -41.21 12.23 17.56
C GLY A 14 -42.57 12.64 18.14
N LEU A 15 -43.33 13.46 17.40
CA LEU A 15 -44.67 13.89 17.81
C LEU A 15 -45.66 12.71 17.85
N ILE A 16 -45.63 11.82 16.85
CA ILE A 16 -46.46 10.61 16.80
C ILE A 16 -46.12 9.67 17.97
N LEU A 17 -44.84 9.45 18.24
CA LEU A 17 -44.39 8.62 19.36
C LEU A 17 -44.82 9.19 20.71
N LEU A 18 -44.73 10.51 20.90
CA LEU A 18 -45.19 11.18 22.11
C LEU A 18 -46.70 10.99 22.32
N LEU A 19 -47.50 11.17 21.26
CA LEU A 19 -48.94 11.00 21.32
C LEU A 19 -49.32 9.54 21.63
N LEU A 20 -48.65 8.57 21.02
CA LEU A 20 -48.79 7.14 21.34
C LEU A 20 -48.49 6.84 22.80
N LEU A 21 -47.44 7.45 23.35
CA LEU A 21 -47.02 7.27 24.74
C LEU A 21 -48.07 7.82 25.73
N ILE A 22 -48.67 8.98 25.40
CA ILE A 22 -49.77 9.58 26.17
C ILE A 22 -51.02 8.68 26.09
N CYS A 23 -51.33 8.11 24.93
CA CYS A 23 -52.44 7.17 24.78
C CYS A 23 -52.22 5.89 25.60
N ILE A 24 -51.02 5.30 25.56
CA ILE A 24 -50.66 4.11 26.35
C ILE A 24 -50.77 4.40 27.85
N PHE A 25 -50.24 5.55 28.29
CA PHE A 25 -50.38 5.99 29.67
C PHE A 25 -51.84 6.13 30.09
N GLY A 26 -52.67 6.78 29.26
CA GLY A 26 -54.10 6.95 29.52
C GLY A 26 -54.84 5.60 29.65
N ILE A 27 -54.58 4.66 28.75
CA ILE A 27 -55.18 3.32 28.78
C ILE A 27 -54.78 2.58 30.07
N LEU A 28 -53.50 2.58 30.43
CA LEU A 28 -53.01 1.93 31.65
C LEU A 28 -53.58 2.57 32.92
N TYR A 29 -53.71 3.90 32.95
CA TYR A 29 -54.26 4.64 34.06
C TYR A 29 -55.73 4.28 34.31
N PHE A 30 -56.55 4.23 33.26
CA PHE A 30 -57.96 3.82 33.36
C PHE A 30 -58.12 2.32 33.62
N TYR A 31 -57.18 1.48 33.19
CA TYR A 31 -57.23 0.03 33.41
C TYR A 31 -56.95 -0.37 34.87
N TRP A 32 -56.02 0.30 35.57
CA TRP A 32 -55.63 -0.11 36.94
C TRP A 32 -56.58 0.37 38.04
N GLY A 33 -57.30 1.48 37.87
CA GLY A 33 -58.45 1.89 38.70
C GLY A 33 -58.23 2.08 40.22
N ASN A 34 -57.00 2.03 40.73
CA ASN A 34 -56.66 2.09 42.16
C ASN A 34 -55.76 3.30 42.49
N SER A 35 -55.54 3.61 43.77
CA SER A 35 -54.70 4.72 44.26
C SER A 35 -53.24 4.66 43.78
N LYS A 36 -52.74 3.48 43.38
CA LYS A 36 -51.41 3.27 42.79
C LYS A 36 -51.37 3.31 41.26
N ALA A 37 -52.52 3.45 40.58
CA ALA A 37 -52.61 3.38 39.13
C ALA A 37 -51.71 4.41 38.41
N ILE A 38 -51.54 5.60 38.99
CA ILE A 38 -50.64 6.64 38.44
C ILE A 38 -49.18 6.15 38.45
N GLN A 39 -48.73 5.59 39.57
CA GLN A 39 -47.35 5.13 39.75
C GLN A 39 -47.04 3.96 38.82
N ASP A 40 -47.93 2.97 38.76
CA ASP A 40 -47.72 1.76 37.97
C ASP A 40 -47.79 2.05 36.45
N SER A 41 -48.69 2.95 36.03
CA SER A 41 -48.83 3.40 34.64
C SER A 41 -47.62 4.22 34.19
N LEU A 42 -47.13 5.12 35.05
CA LEU A 42 -45.96 5.94 34.75
C LEU A 42 -44.69 5.08 34.69
N SER A 43 -44.55 4.11 35.61
CA SER A 43 -43.42 3.18 35.62
C SER A 43 -43.38 2.33 34.35
N THR A 44 -44.52 1.74 33.96
CA THR A 44 -44.62 0.90 32.74
C THR A 44 -44.37 1.72 31.48
N THR A 45 -44.96 2.91 31.40
CA THR A 45 -44.78 3.84 30.27
C THR A 45 -43.33 4.31 30.17
N GLY A 46 -42.68 4.58 31.31
CA GLY A 46 -41.26 4.93 31.38
C GLY A 46 -40.35 3.79 30.92
N SER A 47 -40.67 2.54 31.26
CA SER A 47 -39.93 1.36 30.77
C SER A 47 -40.07 1.19 29.25
N ILE A 48 -41.28 1.38 28.69
CA ILE A 48 -41.51 1.32 27.24
C ILE A 48 -40.75 2.45 26.53
N PHE A 49 -40.80 3.67 27.06
CA PHE A 49 -40.03 4.79 26.53
C PHE A 49 -38.53 4.50 26.54
N GLY A 50 -38.01 3.97 27.66
CA GLY A 50 -36.61 3.58 27.78
C GLY A 50 -36.21 2.54 26.73
N ALA A 51 -37.03 1.52 26.52
CA ALA A 51 -36.78 0.51 25.49
C ALA A 51 -36.76 1.10 24.06
N ILE A 52 -37.72 1.97 23.74
CA ILE A 52 -37.77 2.67 22.44
C ILE A 52 -36.56 3.59 22.25
N ALA A 53 -36.18 4.33 23.29
CA ALA A 53 -35.02 5.22 23.27
C ALA A 53 -33.72 4.42 23.05
N THR A 54 -33.55 3.27 23.71
CA THR A 54 -32.39 2.40 23.49
C THR A 54 -32.36 1.82 22.08
N LEU A 55 -33.49 1.38 21.52
CA LEU A 55 -33.56 0.91 20.13
C LEU A 55 -33.23 2.03 19.13
N GLY A 56 -33.75 3.24 19.36
CA GLY A 56 -33.42 4.42 18.56
C GLY A 56 -31.94 4.77 18.62
N ALA A 57 -31.36 4.77 19.82
CA ALA A 57 -29.93 5.01 20.03
C ALA A 57 -29.07 3.92 19.35
N ALA A 58 -29.46 2.65 19.44
CA ALA A 58 -28.78 1.55 18.77
C ALA A 58 -28.85 1.68 17.24
N GLY A 59 -30.00 2.09 16.69
CA GLY A 59 -30.14 2.36 15.26
C GLY A 59 -29.24 3.51 14.78
N ILE A 60 -29.19 4.61 15.53
CA ILE A 60 -28.27 5.73 15.23
C ILE A 60 -26.81 5.28 15.36
N ALA A 61 -26.46 4.52 16.40
CA ALA A 61 -25.12 4.00 16.60
C ALA A 61 -24.70 3.07 15.46
N ALA A 62 -25.59 2.19 14.98
CA ALA A 62 -25.33 1.32 13.84
C ALA A 62 -25.13 2.12 12.54
N TYR A 63 -25.94 3.15 12.30
CA TYR A 63 -25.78 4.05 11.16
C TYR A 63 -24.42 4.78 11.21
N LEU A 64 -24.09 5.40 12.35
CA LEU A 64 -22.82 6.09 12.55
C LEU A 64 -21.61 5.16 12.45
N PHE A 65 -21.74 3.92 12.91
CA PHE A 65 -20.68 2.92 12.80
C PHE A 65 -20.40 2.54 11.35
N ASN A 66 -21.44 2.39 10.51
CA ASN A 66 -21.26 2.09 9.10
C ASN A 66 -20.59 3.25 8.36
N ASP A 67 -21.06 4.49 8.55
CA ASP A 67 -20.45 5.68 7.96
C ASP A 67 -18.98 5.83 8.40
N TRP A 68 -18.70 5.66 9.71
CA TRP A 68 -17.34 5.69 10.23
C TRP A 68 -16.45 4.59 9.66
N ARG A 69 -16.98 3.38 9.51
CA ARG A 69 -16.22 2.24 8.98
C ARG A 69 -15.82 2.49 7.52
N GLU A 70 -16.73 2.98 6.69
CA GLU A 70 -16.43 3.30 5.28
C GLU A 70 -15.36 4.40 5.18
N GLU A 71 -15.50 5.48 5.95
CA GLU A 71 -14.50 6.56 5.99
C GLU A 71 -13.14 6.06 6.50
N HIS A 72 -13.14 5.25 7.56
CA HIS A 72 -11.93 4.67 8.13
C HIS A 72 -11.24 3.75 7.12
N ASP A 73 -11.97 2.87 6.45
CA ASP A 73 -11.41 1.94 5.45
C ASP A 73 -10.81 2.69 4.25
N HIS A 74 -11.46 3.77 3.79
CA HIS A 74 -10.93 4.64 2.74
C HIS A 74 -9.64 5.37 3.17
N ASN A 75 -9.63 5.96 4.37
CA ASN A 75 -8.46 6.64 4.92
C ASN A 75 -7.30 5.67 5.14
N PHE A 76 -7.59 4.49 5.68
CA PHE A 76 -6.61 3.43 5.87
C PHE A 76 -5.99 2.99 4.54
N LYS A 77 -6.82 2.74 3.53
CA LYS A 77 -6.36 2.38 2.17
C LYS A 77 -5.49 3.48 1.56
N SER A 78 -5.89 4.75 1.67
CA SER A 78 -5.10 5.88 1.18
C SER A 78 -3.74 5.97 1.88
N ASN A 79 -3.68 5.78 3.19
CA ASN A 79 -2.43 5.82 3.95
C ASN A 79 -1.47 4.70 3.54
N ILE A 80 -1.99 3.49 3.33
CA ILE A 80 -1.19 2.37 2.81
C ILE A 80 -0.63 2.68 1.41
N LEU A 81 -1.46 3.21 0.50
CA LEU A 81 -1.03 3.57 -0.85
C LEU A 81 0.05 4.67 -0.83
N LEU A 82 -0.03 5.63 0.10
CA LEU A 82 0.99 6.66 0.27
C LEU A 82 2.31 6.09 0.81
N GLU A 83 2.26 5.20 1.82
CA GLU A 83 3.46 4.51 2.31
C GLU A 83 4.10 3.71 1.17
N TYR A 84 3.28 3.10 0.30
CA TYR A 84 3.76 2.37 -0.85
C TYR A 84 4.43 3.26 -1.91
N LEU A 85 3.81 4.37 -2.28
CA LEU A 85 4.41 5.32 -3.23
C LEU A 85 5.78 5.79 -2.74
N ASN A 86 5.89 6.17 -1.46
CA ASN A 86 7.17 6.57 -0.88
C ASN A 86 8.23 5.45 -0.97
N ARG A 87 7.83 4.19 -0.79
CA ARG A 87 8.74 3.05 -0.96
C ARG A 87 9.15 2.81 -2.41
N LEU A 88 8.23 2.98 -3.36
CA LEU A 88 8.56 2.91 -4.79
C LEU A 88 9.53 4.03 -5.21
N ASP A 89 9.38 5.24 -4.67
CA ASP A 89 10.28 6.36 -4.96
C ASP A 89 11.71 6.06 -4.51
N ILE A 90 11.88 5.47 -3.31
CA ILE A 90 13.19 5.01 -2.82
C ILE A 90 13.77 3.95 -3.75
N LEU A 91 12.96 2.97 -4.16
CA LEU A 91 13.40 1.88 -5.04
C LEU A 91 13.80 2.40 -6.42
N GLU A 92 13.05 3.35 -6.97
CA GLU A 92 13.36 4.04 -8.22
C GLU A 92 14.69 4.80 -8.12
N GLU A 93 14.89 5.57 -7.04
CA GLU A 93 16.12 6.34 -6.83
C GLU A 93 17.35 5.43 -6.81
N ILE A 94 17.30 4.37 -6.00
CA ILE A 94 18.41 3.44 -5.85
C ILE A 94 18.67 2.71 -7.18
N SER A 95 17.62 2.24 -7.86
CA SER A 95 17.73 1.57 -9.16
C SER A 95 18.35 2.48 -10.23
N ASN A 96 18.02 3.78 -10.22
CA ASN A 96 18.62 4.76 -11.12
C ASN A 96 20.12 4.99 -10.83
N ARG A 97 20.52 5.01 -9.55
CA ARG A 97 21.94 5.10 -9.17
C ARG A 97 22.72 3.89 -9.67
N TYR A 98 22.17 2.69 -9.49
CA TYR A 98 22.79 1.46 -9.96
C TYR A 98 22.90 1.42 -11.49
N LEU A 99 21.82 1.76 -12.20
CA LEU A 99 21.81 1.88 -13.67
C LEU A 99 22.86 2.87 -14.18
N SER A 100 22.99 4.02 -13.52
CA SER A 100 23.97 5.05 -13.89
C SER A 100 25.40 4.54 -13.71
N SER A 101 25.67 3.80 -12.63
CA SER A 101 26.96 3.16 -12.40
C SER A 101 27.27 2.12 -13.47
N LEU A 102 26.34 1.22 -13.79
CA LEU A 102 26.54 0.22 -14.85
C LEU A 102 26.80 0.86 -16.21
N LYS A 103 26.03 1.90 -16.59
CA LYS A 103 26.23 2.62 -17.85
C LYS A 103 27.59 3.31 -17.90
N TYR A 104 28.01 3.94 -16.81
CA TYR A 104 29.33 4.58 -16.73
C TYR A 104 30.43 3.54 -16.93
N HIS A 105 30.40 2.44 -16.19
CA HIS A 105 31.44 1.44 -16.25
C HIS A 105 31.43 0.65 -17.56
N SER A 106 30.26 0.36 -18.15
CA SER A 106 30.16 -0.18 -19.51
C SER A 106 30.85 0.74 -20.53
N LYS A 107 30.62 2.05 -20.45
CA LYS A 107 31.27 3.02 -21.33
C LYS A 107 32.79 3.05 -21.12
N VAL A 108 33.26 3.03 -19.87
CA VAL A 108 34.70 2.96 -19.55
C VAL A 108 35.31 1.69 -20.13
N TYR A 109 34.67 0.53 -19.91
CA TYR A 109 35.08 -0.76 -20.45
C TYR A 109 35.23 -0.70 -21.98
N SER A 110 34.19 -0.24 -22.68
CA SER A 110 34.17 -0.12 -24.15
C SER A 110 35.24 0.84 -24.73
N SER A 111 35.72 1.82 -23.95
CA SER A 111 36.63 2.87 -24.43
C SER A 111 38.10 2.67 -24.07
N GLN A 112 38.41 1.96 -22.98
CA GLN A 112 39.78 1.79 -22.47
C GLN A 112 40.33 0.36 -22.60
N TYR A 113 39.53 -0.56 -23.18
CA TYR A 113 39.80 -1.99 -23.35
C TYR A 113 41.26 -2.35 -23.69
N LYS A 114 41.88 -1.68 -24.67
CA LYS A 114 43.22 -2.07 -25.17
C LYS A 114 44.38 -1.74 -24.23
N THR A 115 44.22 -0.76 -23.35
CA THR A 115 45.26 -0.30 -22.41
C THR A 115 45.02 -0.78 -20.98
N MET A 116 43.77 -1.11 -20.64
CA MET A 116 43.33 -1.40 -19.28
C MET A 116 43.52 -2.88 -18.88
N PHE A 117 43.61 -3.80 -19.85
CA PHE A 117 43.70 -5.25 -19.59
C PHE A 117 45.11 -5.83 -19.61
N SER A 118 46.13 -5.01 -19.86
CA SER A 118 47.53 -5.45 -19.85
C SER A 118 48.08 -5.80 -18.45
N SER A 119 47.33 -5.51 -17.37
CA SER A 119 47.81 -5.66 -15.98
C SER A 119 46.93 -6.49 -15.04
N GLY A 120 45.76 -7.00 -15.47
CA GLY A 120 44.82 -7.81 -14.66
C GLY A 120 44.08 -7.06 -13.54
N THR A 121 44.71 -6.06 -12.94
CA THR A 121 44.26 -5.26 -11.78
C THR A 121 42.95 -4.48 -11.99
N HIS A 122 42.57 -4.20 -13.23
CA HIS A 122 41.44 -3.32 -13.53
C HIS A 122 40.08 -4.03 -13.60
N LEU A 123 40.05 -5.34 -13.85
CA LEU A 123 38.79 -6.11 -13.81
C LEU A 123 38.35 -6.38 -12.38
N GLU A 124 39.29 -6.70 -11.49
CA GLU A 124 39.04 -6.87 -10.06
C GLU A 124 38.44 -5.58 -9.46
N VAL A 125 39.00 -4.42 -9.80
CA VAL A 125 38.45 -3.11 -9.40
C VAL A 125 37.03 -2.87 -9.94
N PHE A 126 36.75 -3.29 -11.18
CA PHE A 126 35.40 -3.20 -11.75
C PHE A 126 34.40 -4.10 -11.00
N ILE A 127 34.81 -5.32 -10.65
CA ILE A 127 34.00 -6.25 -9.86
C ILE A 127 33.77 -5.69 -8.44
N GLU A 128 34.81 -5.20 -7.77
CA GLU A 128 34.70 -4.55 -6.45
C GLU A 128 33.75 -3.34 -6.50
N LEU A 129 33.75 -2.56 -7.58
CA LEU A 129 32.81 -1.43 -7.75
C LEU A 129 31.36 -1.89 -7.92
N ILE A 130 31.14 -2.97 -8.69
CA ILE A 130 29.82 -3.61 -8.78
C ILE A 130 29.40 -4.10 -7.39
N GLU A 131 30.32 -4.73 -6.63
CA GLU A 131 30.06 -5.23 -5.28
C GLU A 131 29.74 -4.10 -4.29
N TYR A 132 30.48 -3.00 -4.31
CA TYR A 132 30.23 -1.84 -3.45
C TYR A 132 28.84 -1.25 -3.68
N HIS A 133 28.46 -1.05 -4.94
CA HIS A 133 27.13 -0.55 -5.27
C HIS A 133 26.02 -1.56 -4.95
N HIS A 134 26.32 -2.85 -5.05
CA HIS A 134 25.43 -3.94 -4.69
C HIS A 134 25.19 -4.04 -3.17
N GLU A 135 26.24 -3.97 -2.36
CA GLU A 135 26.12 -3.92 -0.90
C GLU A 135 25.37 -2.67 -0.45
N SER A 136 25.69 -1.51 -1.04
CA SER A 136 24.97 -0.27 -0.77
C SER A 136 23.47 -0.39 -1.08
N PHE A 137 23.09 -1.10 -2.14
CA PHE A 137 21.70 -1.40 -2.50
C PHE A 137 20.99 -2.23 -1.40
N TYR A 138 21.64 -3.29 -0.91
CA TYR A 138 21.09 -4.21 0.08
C TYR A 138 21.03 -3.63 1.49
N GLU A 139 22.11 -2.98 1.93
CA GLU A 139 22.24 -2.48 3.31
C GLU A 139 21.40 -1.23 3.57
N SER A 140 21.19 -0.37 2.57
CA SER A 140 20.54 0.93 2.80
C SER A 140 19.03 0.94 2.62
N GLY A 141 18.49 0.27 1.58
CA GLY A 141 17.08 0.44 1.18
C GLY A 141 16.30 -0.85 0.93
N PHE A 142 16.95 -1.90 0.43
CA PHE A 142 16.24 -3.13 0.02
C PHE A 142 15.91 -4.05 1.21
N ASN A 143 16.81 -4.25 2.18
CA ASN A 143 16.51 -5.05 3.38
C ASN A 143 15.43 -4.42 4.28
N THR A 144 15.39 -3.09 4.36
CA THR A 144 14.33 -2.31 5.03
C THR A 144 12.99 -2.41 4.30
N TRP A 145 13.01 -2.79 3.03
CA TRP A 145 11.83 -2.97 2.20
C TRP A 145 11.30 -4.42 2.21
N THR A 146 12.15 -5.44 2.16
CA THR A 146 11.77 -6.87 2.21
C THR A 146 11.23 -7.31 3.58
N ASN A 147 11.67 -6.68 4.66
CA ASN A 147 11.13 -6.92 6.01
C ASN A 147 9.70 -6.38 6.22
N ALA A 148 9.10 -5.73 5.21
CA ALA A 148 7.73 -5.26 5.27
C ALA A 148 6.72 -6.42 5.07
N ASN A 149 6.55 -7.25 6.11
CA ASN A 149 5.39 -8.12 6.31
C ASN A 149 4.03 -7.37 6.33
N LYS A 150 4.02 -6.06 6.05
CA LYS A 150 2.85 -5.18 5.94
C LYS A 150 2.11 -5.27 4.60
N PHE A 151 2.70 -5.89 3.57
CA PHE A 151 2.02 -6.09 2.28
C PHE A 151 0.92 -7.17 2.31
N SER A 152 0.82 -7.94 3.41
CA SER A 152 -0.27 -8.89 3.65
C SER A 152 -1.67 -8.25 3.68
N LEU A 153 -1.75 -6.93 3.84
CA LEU A 153 -2.99 -6.16 3.89
C LEU A 153 -3.49 -5.75 2.50
N LEU A 154 -2.64 -5.81 1.47
CA LEU A 154 -3.01 -5.59 0.08
C LEU A 154 -3.15 -6.97 -0.57
N ASP A 155 -4.32 -7.59 -0.41
CA ASP A 155 -4.71 -8.83 -1.08
C ASP A 155 -4.94 -8.61 -2.60
N ASN A 156 -4.30 -7.60 -3.18
CA ASN A 156 -4.31 -7.34 -4.61
C ASN A 156 -3.22 -8.19 -5.27
N SER A 157 -3.64 -9.30 -5.87
CA SER A 157 -2.77 -10.25 -6.57
C SER A 157 -1.89 -9.59 -7.63
N GLU A 158 -2.41 -8.57 -8.31
CA GLU A 158 -1.70 -7.83 -9.37
C GLU A 158 -0.48 -7.09 -8.78
N PHE A 159 -0.65 -6.46 -7.63
CA PHE A 159 0.42 -5.73 -6.97
C PHE A 159 1.54 -6.65 -6.49
N LYS A 160 1.17 -7.78 -5.87
CA LYS A 160 2.12 -8.77 -5.36
C LYS A 160 2.95 -9.35 -6.51
N GLU A 161 2.30 -9.65 -7.63
CA GLU A 161 2.96 -10.15 -8.84
C GLU A 161 3.94 -9.11 -9.42
N VAL A 162 3.54 -7.85 -9.52
CA VAL A 162 4.43 -6.81 -10.04
C VAL A 162 5.60 -6.55 -9.09
N TYR A 163 5.37 -6.56 -7.77
CA TYR A 163 6.42 -6.49 -6.76
C TYR A 163 7.42 -7.64 -6.91
N GLN A 164 6.93 -8.88 -7.05
CA GLN A 164 7.79 -10.04 -7.26
C GLN A 164 8.56 -9.95 -8.58
N ASN A 165 7.94 -9.40 -9.63
CA ASN A 165 8.62 -9.16 -10.91
C ASN A 165 9.72 -8.10 -10.81
N ILE A 166 9.49 -7.01 -10.08
CA ILE A 166 10.52 -5.99 -9.83
C ILE A 166 11.69 -6.61 -9.06
N ILE A 167 11.42 -7.37 -7.99
CA ILE A 167 12.47 -8.12 -7.26
C ILE A 167 13.22 -9.04 -8.20
N ARG A 168 12.49 -9.82 -9.01
CA ARG A 168 13.08 -10.80 -9.91
C ARG A 168 14.00 -10.14 -10.94
N ASN A 169 13.57 -9.03 -11.56
CA ASN A 169 14.38 -8.32 -12.55
C ASN A 169 15.61 -7.67 -11.89
N LEU A 170 15.46 -7.11 -10.69
CA LEU A 170 16.59 -6.59 -9.92
C LEU A 170 17.57 -7.72 -9.57
N ASN A 171 17.07 -8.86 -9.06
CA ASN A 171 17.89 -10.05 -8.79
C ASN A 171 18.59 -10.60 -10.03
N MET A 172 17.93 -10.63 -11.19
CA MET A 172 18.56 -11.03 -12.47
C MET A 172 19.66 -10.06 -12.89
N SER A 173 19.50 -8.76 -12.68
CA SER A 173 20.61 -7.81 -12.89
C SER A 173 21.78 -8.04 -11.92
N PHE A 174 21.49 -8.62 -10.74
CA PHE A 174 22.51 -8.98 -9.75
C PHE A 174 23.20 -10.32 -10.04
N ASP A 175 22.56 -11.23 -10.81
CA ASP A 175 23.20 -12.45 -11.31
C ASP A 175 24.39 -12.15 -12.23
N LEU A 176 24.53 -10.90 -12.72
CA LEU A 176 25.72 -10.38 -13.39
C LEU A 176 27.01 -10.74 -12.64
N ARG A 177 27.02 -10.62 -11.31
CA ARG A 177 28.18 -10.97 -10.48
C ARG A 177 28.53 -12.44 -10.60
N TYR A 178 27.53 -13.31 -10.48
CA TYR A 178 27.73 -14.75 -10.56
C TYR A 178 28.18 -15.17 -11.96
N SER A 179 27.58 -14.56 -12.98
CA SER A 179 27.91 -14.79 -14.39
C SER A 179 29.35 -14.37 -14.71
N ILE A 180 29.76 -13.15 -14.30
CA ILE A 180 31.13 -12.66 -14.46
C ILE A 180 32.14 -13.51 -13.67
N ASN A 181 31.85 -13.85 -12.42
CA ASN A 181 32.76 -14.67 -11.60
C ASN A 181 32.93 -16.09 -12.16
N ASN A 182 31.87 -16.70 -12.71
CA ASN A 182 31.98 -18.00 -13.37
C ASN A 182 32.78 -17.90 -14.67
N LEU A 183 32.55 -16.86 -15.48
CA LEU A 183 33.34 -16.61 -16.69
C LEU A 183 34.83 -16.51 -16.35
N LEU A 184 35.18 -15.88 -15.22
CA LEU A 184 36.55 -15.71 -14.75
C LEU A 184 37.17 -16.97 -14.15
N ARG A 185 36.36 -17.81 -13.50
CA ARG A 185 36.85 -19.07 -12.93
C ARG A 185 37.09 -20.14 -13.99
N ASP A 186 36.23 -20.18 -15.01
CA ASP A 186 36.20 -21.27 -15.98
C ASP A 186 37.10 -21.01 -17.21
N ASN A 187 37.68 -19.81 -17.34
CA ASN A 187 38.57 -19.43 -18.45
C ASN A 187 39.87 -18.80 -17.92
N LYS A 188 40.97 -18.90 -18.68
CA LYS A 188 42.09 -17.98 -18.45
C LYS A 188 41.62 -16.58 -18.82
N PHE A 189 42.04 -15.57 -18.08
CA PHE A 189 41.66 -14.16 -18.30
C PHE A 189 41.82 -13.71 -19.77
N GLU A 190 42.84 -14.22 -20.44
CA GLU A 190 43.17 -13.95 -21.85
C GLU A 190 42.16 -14.55 -22.85
N ASP A 191 41.37 -15.55 -22.44
CA ASP A 191 40.44 -16.29 -23.29
C ASP A 191 38.99 -15.77 -23.21
N ILE A 192 38.69 -14.87 -22.27
CA ILE A 192 37.33 -14.31 -22.11
C ILE A 192 37.14 -13.21 -23.16
N SER A 193 36.32 -13.48 -24.17
CA SER A 193 36.04 -12.48 -25.20
C SER A 193 35.30 -11.27 -24.61
N GLU A 194 35.77 -10.07 -24.94
CA GLU A 194 35.17 -8.76 -24.62
C GLU A 194 33.64 -8.74 -24.80
N ASN A 195 33.17 -9.29 -25.92
CA ASN A 195 31.74 -9.38 -26.24
C ASN A 195 30.93 -10.14 -25.20
N LYS A 196 31.51 -11.14 -24.51
CA LYS A 196 30.78 -11.89 -23.47
C LYS A 196 30.55 -11.03 -22.24
N ILE A 197 31.57 -10.34 -21.73
CA ILE A 197 31.42 -9.47 -20.55
C ILE A 197 30.48 -8.31 -20.86
N GLN A 198 30.64 -7.68 -22.03
CA GLN A 198 29.77 -6.58 -22.45
C GLN A 198 28.31 -7.03 -22.61
N ASN A 199 28.05 -8.22 -23.16
CA ASN A 199 26.70 -8.77 -23.26
C ASN A 199 26.05 -8.97 -21.88
N GLU A 200 26.79 -9.47 -20.88
CA GLU A 200 26.25 -9.65 -19.53
C GLU A 200 25.90 -8.29 -18.89
N ILE A 201 26.75 -7.28 -19.06
CA ILE A 201 26.49 -5.91 -18.58
C ILE A 201 25.25 -5.32 -19.26
N ASP A 202 25.11 -5.49 -20.57
CA ASP A 202 23.96 -5.01 -21.33
C ASP A 202 22.66 -5.69 -20.89
N LEU A 203 22.69 -7.00 -20.64
CA LEU A 203 21.55 -7.74 -20.09
C LEU A 203 21.13 -7.20 -18.72
N ALA A 204 22.08 -6.96 -17.82
CA ALA A 204 21.78 -6.37 -16.50
C ALA A 204 21.17 -4.97 -16.62
N ILE A 205 21.68 -4.13 -17.52
CA ILE A 205 21.13 -2.80 -17.81
C ILE A 205 19.67 -2.91 -18.29
N GLN A 206 19.36 -3.84 -19.19
CA GLN A 206 17.99 -4.03 -19.71
C GLN A 206 17.02 -4.46 -18.62
N GLU A 207 17.42 -5.38 -17.74
CA GLU A 207 16.55 -5.84 -16.64
C GLU A 207 16.26 -4.73 -15.63
N ILE A 208 17.22 -3.85 -15.34
CA ILE A 208 17.00 -2.68 -14.46
C ILE A 208 16.06 -1.67 -15.12
N ILE A 209 16.22 -1.41 -16.43
CA ILE A 209 15.32 -0.52 -17.17
C ILE A 209 13.88 -1.05 -17.11
N LYS A 210 13.70 -2.35 -17.33
CA LYS A 210 12.39 -3.00 -17.24
C LYS A 210 11.77 -2.88 -15.84
N ALA A 211 12.58 -3.04 -14.78
CA ALA A 211 12.12 -2.82 -13.41
C ALA A 211 11.68 -1.37 -13.18
N LEU A 212 12.44 -0.39 -13.66
CA LEU A 212 12.10 1.04 -13.56
C LEU A 212 10.80 1.39 -14.30
N GLU A 213 10.56 0.81 -15.48
CA GLU A 213 9.31 1.00 -16.22
C GLU A 213 8.10 0.45 -15.46
N GLN A 214 8.26 -0.73 -14.86
CA GLN A 214 7.22 -1.33 -14.01
C GLN A 214 6.92 -0.44 -12.80
N ILE A 215 7.96 0.04 -12.10
CA ILE A 215 7.80 0.96 -10.95
C ILE A 215 6.98 2.20 -11.35
N LYS A 216 7.32 2.85 -12.47
CA LYS A 216 6.61 4.03 -12.97
C LYS A 216 5.16 3.75 -13.32
N SER A 217 4.90 2.60 -13.94
CA SER A 217 3.52 2.18 -14.26
C SER A 217 2.69 2.04 -13.00
N ILE A 218 3.24 1.44 -11.94
CA ILE A 218 2.51 1.27 -10.69
C ILE A 218 2.31 2.60 -9.98
N GLN A 219 3.34 3.45 -9.87
CA GLN A 219 3.21 4.79 -9.26
C GLN A 219 2.04 5.55 -9.90
N LYS A 220 1.96 5.54 -11.24
CA LYS A 220 0.86 6.16 -11.98
C LYS A 220 -0.50 5.60 -11.57
N ASN A 221 -0.65 4.27 -11.50
CA ASN A 221 -1.90 3.62 -11.12
C ASN A 221 -2.30 3.94 -9.67
N ALA A 222 -1.36 3.85 -8.72
CA ALA A 222 -1.60 4.19 -7.32
C ALA A 222 -2.01 5.65 -7.14
N ILE A 223 -1.39 6.59 -7.86
CA ILE A 223 -1.78 8.02 -7.83
C ILE A 223 -3.22 8.21 -8.36
N LEU A 224 -3.61 7.50 -9.42
CA LEU A 224 -4.97 7.55 -9.95
C LEU A 224 -5.99 7.01 -8.94
N GLU A 225 -5.66 5.92 -8.27
CA GLU A 225 -6.52 5.32 -7.24
C GLU A 225 -6.68 6.25 -6.03
N ILE A 226 -5.60 6.84 -5.52
CA ILE A 226 -5.67 7.85 -4.44
C ILE A 226 -6.56 9.03 -4.85
N LYS A 227 -6.44 9.51 -6.10
CA LYS A 227 -7.29 10.59 -6.62
C LYS A 227 -8.76 10.19 -6.68
N SER A 228 -9.08 8.94 -7.03
CA SER A 228 -10.46 8.44 -6.99
C SER A 228 -11.00 8.38 -5.57
N ILE A 229 -10.22 7.88 -4.60
CA ILE A 229 -10.64 7.79 -3.19
C ILE A 229 -10.95 9.19 -2.65
N LYS A 230 -10.08 10.18 -2.91
CA LYS A 230 -10.29 11.58 -2.49
C LYS A 230 -11.49 12.27 -3.16
N LYS A 231 -12.00 11.76 -4.27
CA LYS A 231 -13.19 12.31 -4.94
C LYS A 231 -14.49 11.80 -4.32
N HIS A 232 -14.42 10.68 -3.60
CA HIS A 232 -15.56 10.01 -2.97
C HIS A 232 -15.68 10.30 -1.46
N LEU A 233 -14.63 10.88 -0.85
CA LEU A 233 -14.64 11.53 0.46
C LEU A 233 -15.15 12.97 0.35
#